data_AF-A0A0M8XZ91-F1
#
_entry.id   AF-A0A0M8XZ91-F1
#
_cell.length_a   1.000
_cell.length_b   1.000
_cell.length_c   1.000
_cell.angle_alpha   90.00
_cell.angle_beta   90.00
_cell.angle_gamma   90.00
#
_symmetry.space_group_name_H-M   'P 1'
#
loop_
_entity.id
_entity.type
_entity.pdbx_description
1 polymer ?
#
loop_
_entity_poly.entity_id
_entity_poly.type
_entity_poly.pdbx_seq_one_letter_code
_entity_poly.pdbx_strand_id
1 'polypeptide(L)'
;MFDHKVRHTTATGPRYFADAGVWDMAFYLAITCRDQDRWTKLCHIDVELLRRAQQGQGREYNPFTYHWIAARQAYILHRPNLVEELTAAMELSDPARAEFGDPDYLNKVVFPQMNTFLTFAQGDSDGFNEALANGLTLWRDYNTANEERAQDVKNVTPLGLLALACMGYDRSFHEAGFRLEVESDYLPKHIVERSWYGEFDI
;
A
#
# COMPACT_ATOMS: atom_id res chain seq x y z
N MET A 1 -13.99 36.14 -11.01
CA MET A 1 -15.06 35.15 -11.23
C MET A 1 -14.47 34.11 -12.18
N PHE A 2 -14.05 32.95 -11.67
CA PHE A 2 -13.48 31.90 -12.51
C PHE A 2 -14.63 31.10 -13.12
N ASP A 3 -14.72 31.12 -14.45
CA ASP A 3 -15.76 30.43 -15.22
C ASP A 3 -15.44 28.93 -15.28
N HIS A 4 -15.96 28.15 -14.35
CA HIS A 4 -15.78 26.70 -14.33
C HIS A 4 -16.76 26.04 -15.30
N LYS A 5 -16.27 25.66 -16.48
CA LYS A 5 -17.05 24.88 -17.45
C LYS A 5 -17.06 23.40 -17.06
N VAL A 6 -18.19 22.91 -16.57
CA VAL A 6 -18.39 21.48 -16.28
C VAL A 6 -18.31 20.68 -17.57
N ARG A 7 -17.40 19.69 -17.62
CA ARG A 7 -17.29 18.74 -18.74
C ARG A 7 -17.71 17.37 -18.28
N HIS A 8 -18.63 16.75 -19.01
CA HIS A 8 -18.97 15.34 -18.84
C HIS A 8 -18.02 14.51 -19.71
N THR A 9 -17.17 13.70 -19.08
CA THR A 9 -16.32 12.74 -19.77
C THR A 9 -17.07 11.42 -19.94
N THR A 10 -16.91 10.77 -21.08
CA THR A 10 -17.42 9.41 -21.30
C THR A 10 -16.43 8.43 -20.68
N ALA A 11 -16.92 7.51 -19.85
CA ALA A 11 -16.09 6.44 -19.33
C ALA A 11 -15.56 5.58 -20.50
N THR A 12 -14.24 5.40 -20.58
CA THR A 12 -13.59 4.67 -21.67
C THR A 12 -13.61 3.15 -21.50
N GLY A 13 -14.30 2.64 -20.46
CA GLY A 13 -14.18 1.26 -19.99
C GLY A 13 -12.84 0.97 -19.31
N PRO A 14 -12.64 -0.28 -18.83
CA PRO A 14 -11.36 -0.73 -18.28
C PRO A 14 -10.25 -0.59 -19.33
N ARG A 15 -9.15 0.05 -18.97
CA ARG A 15 -7.97 0.22 -19.83
C ARG A 15 -6.80 -0.56 -19.24
N TYR A 16 -5.71 -0.66 -19.98
CA TYR A 16 -4.51 -1.38 -19.54
C TYR A 16 -3.92 -0.88 -18.21
N PHE A 17 -4.28 0.34 -17.80
CA PHE A 17 -3.86 0.96 -16.54
C PHE A 17 -4.91 0.85 -15.42
N ALA A 18 -6.00 0.11 -15.63
CA ALA A 18 -7.03 -0.15 -14.61
C ALA A 18 -6.85 -1.54 -14.01
N ASP A 19 -5.64 -1.83 -13.54
CA ASP A 19 -5.26 -3.11 -12.94
C ASP A 19 -4.96 -2.99 -11.43
N ALA A 20 -4.76 -4.14 -10.79
CA ALA A 20 -4.49 -4.23 -9.36
C ALA A 20 -3.19 -3.52 -8.93
N GLY A 21 -2.15 -3.53 -9.77
CA GLY A 21 -0.88 -2.85 -9.48
C GLY A 21 -1.00 -1.33 -9.54
N VAL A 22 -1.76 -0.80 -10.51
CA VAL A 22 -2.04 0.64 -10.57
C VAL A 22 -2.93 1.07 -9.40
N TRP A 23 -3.91 0.27 -9.02
CA TRP A 23 -4.72 0.53 -7.82
C TRP A 23 -3.82 0.60 -6.57
N ASP A 24 -2.91 -0.35 -6.41
CA ASP A 24 -1.98 -0.45 -5.27
C ASP A 24 -1.10 0.79 -5.14
N MET A 25 -0.45 1.18 -6.25
CA MET A 25 0.37 2.39 -6.31
C MET A 25 -0.47 3.65 -6.02
N ALA A 26 -1.63 3.79 -6.66
CA ALA A 26 -2.50 4.95 -6.46
C ALA A 26 -3.02 5.05 -5.01
N PHE A 27 -3.32 3.92 -4.38
CA PHE A 27 -3.75 3.85 -3.00
C PHE A 27 -2.65 4.35 -2.04
N TYR A 28 -1.44 3.81 -2.16
CA TYR A 28 -0.34 4.25 -1.30
C TYR A 28 0.09 5.70 -1.57
N LEU A 29 0.04 6.16 -2.82
CA LEU A 29 0.25 7.59 -3.12
C LEU A 29 -0.82 8.47 -2.47
N ALA A 30 -2.10 8.06 -2.53
CA ALA A 30 -3.16 8.81 -1.85
C ALA A 30 -2.92 8.87 -0.33
N ILE A 31 -2.54 7.75 0.30
CA ILE A 31 -2.23 7.67 1.74
C ILE A 31 -1.06 8.58 2.10
N THR A 32 0.07 8.47 1.40
CA THR A 32 1.25 9.33 1.63
C THR A 32 0.94 10.80 1.38
N CYS A 33 0.05 11.14 0.45
CA CYS A 33 -0.41 12.50 0.23
C CYS A 33 -1.52 12.96 1.19
N ARG A 34 -2.00 12.13 2.15
CA ARG A 34 -3.12 12.47 3.06
C ARG A 34 -4.40 12.87 2.31
N ASP A 35 -4.60 12.34 1.09
CA ASP A 35 -5.74 12.65 0.24
C ASP A 35 -6.91 11.68 0.53
N GLN A 36 -7.68 12.03 1.57
CA GLN A 36 -8.74 11.15 2.09
C GLN A 36 -9.83 10.84 1.07
N ASP A 37 -10.18 11.85 0.27
CA ASP A 37 -11.19 11.73 -0.78
C ASP A 37 -10.73 10.73 -1.84
N ARG A 38 -9.45 10.75 -2.23
CA ARG A 38 -8.92 9.82 -3.23
C ARG A 38 -8.81 8.39 -2.71
N TRP A 39 -8.24 8.13 -1.54
CA TRP A 39 -8.16 6.73 -1.07
C TRP A 39 -9.53 6.14 -0.78
N THR A 40 -10.49 6.96 -0.32
CA THR A 40 -11.87 6.50 -0.09
C THR A 40 -12.52 6.10 -1.42
N LYS A 41 -12.39 6.93 -2.46
CA LYS A 41 -12.88 6.60 -3.82
C LYS A 41 -12.23 5.33 -4.37
N LEU A 42 -10.93 5.15 -4.19
CA LEU A 42 -10.22 3.93 -4.59
C LEU A 42 -10.78 2.69 -3.88
N CYS A 43 -11.14 2.80 -2.59
CA CYS A 43 -11.70 1.68 -1.83
C CYS A 43 -13.12 1.27 -2.24
N HIS A 44 -13.80 2.08 -3.06
CA HIS A 44 -15.10 1.72 -3.65
C HIS A 44 -14.97 0.99 -5.00
N ILE A 45 -13.77 0.85 -5.55
CA ILE A 45 -13.57 0.06 -6.77
C ILE A 45 -13.73 -1.43 -6.45
N ASP A 46 -14.60 -2.11 -7.17
CA ASP A 46 -14.82 -3.55 -7.04
C ASP A 46 -13.54 -4.33 -7.38
N VAL A 47 -13.09 -5.19 -6.46
CA VAL A 47 -11.91 -6.04 -6.66
C VAL A 47 -12.12 -7.01 -7.83
N GLU A 48 -13.35 -7.48 -8.03
CA GLU A 48 -13.68 -8.36 -9.15
C GLU A 48 -13.63 -7.62 -10.49
N LEU A 49 -13.85 -6.31 -10.51
CA LEU A 49 -13.62 -5.49 -11.70
C LEU A 49 -12.12 -5.43 -12.03
N LEU A 50 -11.25 -5.22 -11.03
CA LEU A 50 -9.79 -5.23 -11.22
C LEU A 50 -9.30 -6.57 -11.75
N ARG A 51 -9.81 -7.68 -11.20
CA ARG A 51 -9.48 -9.04 -11.64
C ARG A 51 -9.87 -9.29 -13.10
N ARG A 52 -11.10 -8.96 -13.48
CA ARG A 52 -11.59 -9.12 -14.86
C ARG A 52 -10.84 -8.24 -15.86
N ALA A 53 -10.54 -7.00 -15.49
CA ALA A 53 -9.79 -6.08 -16.33
C ALA A 53 -8.38 -6.61 -16.67
N GLN A 54 -7.76 -7.32 -15.73
CA GLN A 54 -6.44 -7.91 -15.91
C GLN A 54 -6.49 -9.20 -16.75
N GLN A 55 -7.44 -10.10 -16.48
CA GLN A 55 -7.63 -11.33 -17.26
C GLN A 55 -7.85 -11.05 -18.75
N GLY A 56 -8.60 -9.99 -19.07
CA GLY A 56 -8.83 -9.56 -20.46
C GLY A 56 -7.55 -9.12 -21.20
N GLN A 57 -6.43 -8.93 -20.50
CA GLN A 57 -5.13 -8.53 -21.05
C GLN A 57 -4.11 -9.68 -21.10
N GLY A 58 -4.52 -10.92 -20.73
CA GLY A 58 -3.63 -12.09 -20.71
C GLY A 58 -2.55 -12.02 -19.63
N ARG A 59 -2.79 -11.23 -18.56
CA ARG A 59 -1.93 -11.14 -17.39
C ARG A 59 -2.67 -11.72 -16.18
N GLU A 60 -1.94 -12.29 -15.25
CA GLU A 60 -2.49 -12.81 -14.00
C GLU A 60 -1.67 -12.27 -12.83
N TYR A 61 -2.36 -11.91 -11.74
CA TYR A 61 -1.75 -11.62 -10.46
C TYR A 61 -1.99 -12.78 -9.53
N ASN A 62 -1.04 -13.02 -8.64
CA ASN A 62 -1.21 -14.04 -7.62
C ASN A 62 -2.45 -13.71 -6.77
N PRO A 63 -3.32 -14.69 -6.45
CA PRO A 63 -4.56 -14.47 -5.71
C PRO A 63 -4.45 -13.62 -4.45
N PHE A 64 -3.32 -13.66 -3.72
CA PHE A 64 -3.12 -12.82 -2.53
C PHE A 64 -3.33 -11.33 -2.83
N THR A 65 -3.04 -10.88 -4.07
CA THR A 65 -3.11 -9.46 -4.45
C THR A 65 -4.52 -8.91 -4.29
N TYR A 66 -5.53 -9.70 -4.67
CA TYR A 66 -6.93 -9.28 -4.59
C TYR A 66 -7.44 -9.26 -3.15
N HIS A 67 -7.08 -10.27 -2.35
CA HIS A 67 -7.35 -10.29 -0.91
C HIS A 67 -6.65 -9.14 -0.19
N TRP A 68 -5.43 -8.80 -0.59
CA TRP A 68 -4.68 -7.70 -0.01
C TRP A 68 -5.30 -6.33 -0.30
N ILE A 69 -5.82 -6.14 -1.51
CA ILE A 69 -6.64 -4.97 -1.84
C ILE A 69 -7.90 -4.96 -0.97
N ALA A 70 -8.65 -6.06 -0.92
CA ALA A 70 -9.89 -6.18 -0.17
C ALA A 70 -9.69 -5.89 1.33
N ALA A 71 -8.60 -6.35 1.95
CA ALA A 71 -8.25 -6.08 3.34
C ALA A 71 -8.08 -4.57 3.60
N ARG A 72 -7.35 -3.86 2.73
CA ARG A 72 -7.15 -2.40 2.85
C ARG A 72 -8.45 -1.64 2.62
N GLN A 73 -9.27 -2.06 1.66
CA GLN A 73 -10.60 -1.50 1.48
C GLN A 73 -11.48 -1.72 2.72
N ALA A 74 -11.45 -2.91 3.30
CA ALA A 74 -12.23 -3.25 4.47
C ALA A 74 -11.80 -2.45 5.69
N TYR A 75 -10.51 -2.21 5.87
CA TYR A 75 -10.01 -1.34 6.93
C TYR A 75 -10.49 0.10 6.78
N ILE A 76 -10.28 0.71 5.61
CA ILE A 76 -10.64 2.12 5.35
C ILE A 76 -12.14 2.35 5.42
N LEU A 77 -12.95 1.42 4.90
CA LEU A 77 -14.40 1.53 4.85
C LEU A 77 -15.10 0.84 6.03
N HIS A 78 -14.34 0.40 7.03
CA HIS A 78 -14.84 -0.30 8.22
C HIS A 78 -15.77 -1.48 7.89
N ARG A 79 -15.42 -2.28 6.89
CA ARG A 79 -16.17 -3.49 6.49
C ARG A 79 -15.83 -4.66 7.42
N PRO A 80 -16.78 -5.57 7.67
CA PRO A 80 -16.60 -6.66 8.63
C PRO A 80 -15.62 -7.76 8.17
N ASN A 81 -15.29 -7.83 6.87
CA ASN A 81 -14.44 -8.88 6.30
C ASN A 81 -12.92 -8.61 6.41
N LEU A 82 -12.49 -7.56 7.13
CA LEU A 82 -11.07 -7.21 7.26
C LEU A 82 -10.18 -8.40 7.66
N VAL A 83 -10.56 -9.13 8.71
CA VAL A 83 -9.77 -10.25 9.23
C VAL A 83 -9.66 -11.37 8.20
N GLU A 84 -10.78 -11.75 7.58
CA GLU A 84 -10.83 -12.80 6.56
C GLU A 84 -9.92 -12.47 5.36
N GLU A 85 -10.04 -11.26 4.83
CA GLU A 85 -9.25 -10.84 3.67
C GLU A 85 -7.76 -10.72 3.99
N LEU A 86 -7.42 -10.18 5.16
CA LEU A 86 -6.02 -10.06 5.58
C LEU A 86 -5.37 -11.42 5.80
N THR A 87 -6.06 -12.33 6.48
CA THR A 87 -5.57 -13.70 6.67
C THR A 87 -5.37 -14.41 5.33
N ALA A 88 -6.35 -14.34 4.42
CA ALA A 88 -6.23 -14.94 3.09
C ALA A 88 -5.05 -14.34 2.29
N ALA A 89 -4.86 -13.02 2.35
CA ALA A 89 -3.73 -12.35 1.71
C ALA A 89 -2.38 -12.87 2.26
N MET A 90 -2.22 -12.92 3.57
CA MET A 90 -0.97 -13.40 4.19
C MET A 90 -0.72 -14.87 3.84
N GLU A 91 -1.73 -15.73 3.94
CA GLU A 91 -1.65 -17.15 3.63
C GLU A 91 -1.27 -17.45 2.17
N LEU A 92 -1.87 -16.72 1.22
CA LEU A 92 -1.61 -16.91 -0.21
C LEU A 92 -0.31 -16.24 -0.68
N SER A 93 0.25 -15.35 0.14
CA SER A 93 1.56 -14.73 -0.10
C SER A 93 2.73 -15.61 0.37
N ASP A 94 2.48 -16.65 1.17
CA ASP A 94 3.48 -17.63 1.59
C ASP A 94 4.12 -18.28 0.33
N PRO A 95 5.44 -18.23 0.14
CA PRO A 95 6.09 -18.83 -1.02
C PRO A 95 5.81 -20.33 -1.22
N ALA A 96 5.46 -21.06 -0.16
CA ALA A 96 5.07 -22.47 -0.24
C ALA A 96 3.64 -22.68 -0.79
N ARG A 97 2.82 -21.62 -0.81
CA ARG A 97 1.41 -21.65 -1.22
C ARG A 97 1.12 -20.76 -2.43
N ALA A 98 1.96 -19.76 -2.68
CA ALA A 98 1.85 -18.85 -3.80
C ALA A 98 1.86 -19.60 -5.13
N GLU A 99 0.88 -19.32 -6.00
CA GLU A 99 0.77 -19.97 -7.30
C GLU A 99 1.99 -19.68 -8.20
N PHE A 100 2.48 -18.44 -8.14
CA PHE A 100 3.67 -17.97 -8.82
C PHE A 100 4.22 -16.73 -8.13
N GLY A 101 5.50 -16.45 -8.38
CA GLY A 101 6.23 -15.33 -7.80
C GLY A 101 7.63 -15.77 -7.36
N ASP A 102 8.56 -14.81 -7.32
CA ASP A 102 9.88 -15.02 -6.75
C ASP A 102 9.76 -15.16 -5.22
N PRO A 103 10.16 -16.30 -4.61
CA PRO A 103 10.08 -16.49 -3.16
C PRO A 103 10.78 -15.40 -2.36
N ASP A 104 11.90 -14.87 -2.87
CA ASP A 104 12.63 -13.81 -2.19
C ASP A 104 11.84 -12.50 -2.18
N TYR A 105 11.18 -12.17 -3.30
CA TYR A 105 10.27 -11.03 -3.38
C TYR A 105 9.07 -11.17 -2.44
N LEU A 106 8.42 -12.34 -2.42
CA LEU A 106 7.27 -12.58 -1.55
C LEU A 106 7.64 -12.41 -0.07
N ASN A 107 8.77 -12.98 0.35
CA ASN A 107 9.23 -12.93 1.73
C ASN A 107 9.77 -11.55 2.16
N LYS A 108 10.50 -10.86 1.28
CA LYS A 108 11.21 -9.63 1.66
C LYS A 108 10.48 -8.35 1.31
N VAL A 109 9.53 -8.41 0.37
CA VAL A 109 8.80 -7.23 -0.11
C VAL A 109 7.32 -7.29 0.24
N VAL A 110 6.63 -8.39 -0.09
CA VAL A 110 5.17 -8.49 0.04
C VAL A 110 4.76 -8.73 1.49
N PHE A 111 5.26 -9.80 2.10
CA PHE A 111 4.85 -10.21 3.44
C PHE A 111 5.13 -9.15 4.52
N PRO A 112 6.28 -8.45 4.54
CA PRO A 112 6.56 -7.46 5.58
C PRO A 112 5.58 -6.28 5.57
N GLN A 113 5.05 -5.90 4.40
CA GLN A 113 4.00 -4.88 4.31
C GLN A 113 2.70 -5.35 4.97
N MET A 114 2.28 -6.59 4.70
CA MET A 114 1.08 -7.16 5.32
C MET A 114 1.23 -7.32 6.83
N ASN A 115 2.40 -7.75 7.29
CA ASN A 115 2.68 -7.89 8.72
C ASN A 115 2.68 -6.53 9.45
N THR A 116 3.28 -5.50 8.83
CA THR A 116 3.26 -4.13 9.37
C THR A 116 1.83 -3.58 9.44
N PHE A 117 1.00 -3.87 8.44
CA PHE A 117 -0.41 -3.47 8.46
C PHE A 117 -1.24 -4.26 9.48
N LEU A 118 -0.95 -5.54 9.71
CA LEU A 118 -1.62 -6.36 10.73
C LEU A 118 -1.44 -5.74 12.12
N THR A 119 -0.20 -5.46 12.51
CA THR A 119 0.11 -4.87 13.82
C THR A 119 -0.45 -3.45 13.94
N PHE A 120 -0.43 -2.67 12.85
CA PHE A 120 -1.15 -1.41 12.77
C PHE A 120 -2.66 -1.59 13.02
N ALA A 121 -3.34 -2.50 12.30
CA ALA A 121 -4.77 -2.71 12.43
C ALA A 121 -5.18 -3.18 13.84
N GLN A 122 -4.30 -3.93 14.52
CA GLN A 122 -4.48 -4.35 15.92
C GLN A 122 -4.27 -3.21 16.93
N GLY A 123 -3.69 -2.09 16.52
CA GLY A 123 -3.26 -1.03 17.45
C GLY A 123 -2.06 -1.41 18.30
N ASP A 124 -1.32 -2.44 17.90
CA ASP A 124 -0.09 -2.87 18.57
C ASP A 124 1.06 -1.93 18.16
N SER A 125 1.33 -0.95 19.01
CA SER A 125 2.38 0.05 18.76
C SER A 125 3.77 -0.57 18.69
N ASP A 126 4.11 -1.49 19.59
CA ASP A 126 5.44 -2.09 19.65
C ASP A 126 5.64 -3.03 18.45
N GLY A 127 4.65 -3.90 18.20
CA GLY A 127 4.65 -4.79 17.05
C GLY A 127 4.65 -4.03 15.71
N PHE A 128 4.02 -2.85 15.63
CA PHE A 128 4.08 -2.00 14.45
C PHE A 128 5.49 -1.49 14.17
N ASN A 129 6.18 -0.96 15.17
CA ASN A 129 7.54 -0.46 15.00
C ASN A 129 8.52 -1.59 14.67
N GLU A 130 8.40 -2.75 15.33
CA GLU A 130 9.22 -3.93 15.03
C GLU A 130 8.99 -4.42 13.59
N ALA A 131 7.73 -4.57 13.18
CA ALA A 131 7.38 -5.02 11.83
C ALA A 131 7.85 -4.03 10.76
N LEU A 132 7.68 -2.73 10.98
CA LEU A 132 8.13 -1.68 10.06
C LEU A 132 9.66 -1.68 9.92
N ALA A 133 10.40 -1.70 11.03
CA ALA A 133 11.87 -1.71 11.01
C ALA A 133 12.41 -2.97 10.32
N ASN A 134 11.83 -4.14 10.60
CA ASN A 134 12.18 -5.38 9.93
C ASN A 134 11.85 -5.32 8.43
N GLY A 135 10.67 -4.80 8.05
CA GLY A 135 10.29 -4.63 6.66
C GLY A 135 11.23 -3.74 5.86
N LEU A 136 11.70 -2.64 6.44
CA LEU A 136 12.69 -1.75 5.82
C LEU A 136 14.04 -2.45 5.63
N THR A 137 14.44 -3.26 6.60
CA THR A 137 15.66 -4.08 6.52
C THR A 137 15.57 -5.09 5.39
N LEU A 138 14.48 -5.85 5.32
CA LEU A 138 14.24 -6.84 4.27
C LEU A 138 14.13 -6.20 2.88
N TRP A 139 13.49 -5.04 2.79
CA TRP A 139 13.41 -4.27 1.54
C TRP A 139 14.80 -3.86 1.04
N ARG A 140 15.66 -3.33 1.93
CA ARG A 140 17.05 -3.02 1.59
C ARG A 140 17.76 -4.27 1.09
N ASP A 141 17.70 -5.35 1.86
CA ASP A 141 18.41 -6.59 1.56
C ASP A 141 17.97 -7.18 0.20
N TYR A 142 16.69 -7.08 -0.16
CA TYR A 142 16.18 -7.49 -1.47
C TYR A 142 16.71 -6.63 -2.62
N ASN A 143 16.74 -5.31 -2.43
CA ASN A 143 17.11 -4.36 -3.47
C ASN A 143 18.62 -4.24 -3.66
N THR A 144 19.42 -4.47 -2.63
CA THR A 144 20.89 -4.48 -2.74
C THR A 144 21.46 -5.84 -3.11
N ALA A 145 20.62 -6.87 -3.27
CA ALA A 145 21.07 -8.22 -3.64
C ALA A 145 21.62 -8.30 -5.07
N ASN A 146 21.31 -7.34 -5.94
CA ASN A 146 21.92 -7.23 -7.26
C ASN A 146 22.04 -5.76 -7.71
N GLU A 147 23.01 -5.49 -8.58
CA GLU A 147 23.32 -4.13 -9.04
C GLU A 147 22.17 -3.48 -9.82
N GLU A 148 21.41 -4.27 -10.59
CA GLU A 148 20.26 -3.79 -11.38
C GLU A 148 19.16 -3.21 -10.47
N ARG A 149 18.75 -3.97 -9.44
CA ARG A 149 17.75 -3.53 -8.45
C ARG A 149 18.27 -2.37 -7.60
N ALA A 150 19.57 -2.37 -7.28
CA ALA A 150 20.17 -1.31 -6.48
C ALA A 150 20.20 0.04 -7.21
N GLN A 151 20.26 0.03 -8.54
CA GLN A 151 20.28 1.22 -9.38
C GLN A 151 18.90 1.63 -9.92
N ASP A 152 17.86 0.82 -9.71
CA ASP A 152 16.50 1.16 -10.17
C ASP A 152 15.90 2.29 -9.32
N VAL A 153 15.61 3.41 -9.97
CA VAL A 153 14.94 4.58 -9.36
C VAL A 153 13.59 4.24 -8.74
N LYS A 154 12.94 3.16 -9.16
CA LYS A 154 11.68 2.69 -8.58
C LYS A 154 11.84 2.11 -7.18
N ASN A 155 13.06 1.73 -6.79
CA ASN A 155 13.36 1.10 -5.50
C ASN A 155 13.86 2.09 -4.43
N VAL A 156 13.80 3.40 -4.72
CA VAL A 156 14.26 4.47 -3.82
C VAL A 156 13.54 4.44 -2.47
N THR A 157 12.25 4.11 -2.43
CA THR A 157 11.51 3.96 -1.18
C THR A 157 10.47 2.84 -1.28
N PRO A 158 10.30 2.01 -0.23
CA PRO A 158 9.21 1.04 -0.15
C PRO A 158 7.89 1.77 0.05
N LEU A 159 7.23 2.14 -1.06
CA LEU A 159 6.03 2.97 -1.05
C LEU A 159 4.93 2.47 -0.08
N GLY A 160 4.72 1.15 0.01
CA GLY A 160 3.77 0.57 0.95
C GLY A 160 4.15 0.77 2.42
N LEU A 161 5.42 0.54 2.79
CA LEU A 161 5.90 0.78 4.16
C LEU A 161 5.92 2.27 4.50
N LEU A 162 6.25 3.13 3.52
CA LEU A 162 6.17 4.59 3.68
C LEU A 162 4.73 5.04 3.96
N ALA A 163 3.75 4.50 3.21
CA ALA A 163 2.34 4.79 3.45
C ALA A 163 1.88 4.33 4.85
N LEU A 164 2.31 3.15 5.29
CA LEU A 164 2.02 2.65 6.64
C LEU A 164 2.68 3.50 7.73
N ALA A 165 3.92 3.95 7.55
CA ALA A 165 4.58 4.87 8.45
C ALA A 165 3.82 6.21 8.55
N CYS A 166 3.32 6.73 7.43
CA CYS A 166 2.46 7.92 7.40
C CYS A 166 1.17 7.71 8.22
N MET A 167 0.50 6.56 8.06
CA MET A 167 -0.69 6.21 8.84
C MET A 167 -0.37 6.07 10.34
N GLY A 168 0.76 5.45 10.68
CA GLY A 168 1.23 5.29 12.06
C GLY A 168 1.53 6.62 12.72
N TYR A 169 2.19 7.53 12.00
CA TYR A 169 2.42 8.90 12.45
C TYR A 169 1.10 9.63 12.71
N ASP A 170 0.18 9.62 11.76
CA ASP A 170 -1.11 10.29 11.89
C ASP A 170 -1.94 9.71 13.06
N ARG A 171 -1.90 8.39 13.28
CA ARG A 171 -2.58 7.72 14.41
C ARG A 171 -2.03 8.17 15.77
N SER A 172 -0.74 8.46 15.87
CA SER A 172 -0.11 8.87 17.14
C SER A 172 -0.70 10.17 17.72
N PHE A 173 -1.31 11.03 16.90
CA PHE A 173 -2.03 12.23 17.37
C PHE A 173 -3.40 11.93 17.97
N HIS A 174 -3.99 10.78 17.65
CA HIS A 174 -5.35 10.40 18.03
C HIS A 174 -5.38 9.34 19.14
N GLU A 175 -4.31 8.56 19.28
CA GLU A 175 -4.22 7.45 20.23
C GLU A 175 -2.94 7.56 21.07
N ALA A 176 -3.08 7.94 22.34
CA ALA A 176 -1.95 8.17 23.25
C ALA A 176 -1.03 6.95 23.46
N GLY A 177 -1.53 5.74 23.20
CA GLY A 177 -0.76 4.50 23.30
C GLY A 177 0.00 4.12 22.03
N PHE A 178 -0.24 4.79 20.90
CA PHE A 178 0.37 4.48 19.62
C PHE A 178 1.45 5.51 19.28
N ARG A 179 2.68 5.05 18.98
CA ARG A 179 3.79 5.92 18.60
C ARG A 179 4.52 5.35 17.38
N LEU A 180 4.96 6.24 16.50
CA LEU A 180 5.95 5.89 15.47
C LEU A 180 7.34 6.26 16.00
N GLU A 181 8.22 5.27 16.08
CA GLU A 181 9.58 5.41 16.62
C GLU A 181 10.67 5.09 15.56
N VAL A 182 10.27 4.50 14.43
CA VAL A 182 11.20 4.11 13.36
C VAL A 182 11.65 5.33 12.54
N GLU A 183 12.95 5.56 12.50
CA GLU A 183 13.62 6.48 11.58
C GLU A 183 14.44 5.69 10.53
N SER A 184 14.39 6.12 9.26
CA SER A 184 15.11 5.46 8.17
C SER A 184 15.30 6.39 6.98
N ASP A 185 16.41 6.27 6.26
CA ASP A 185 16.63 6.98 4.99
C ASP A 185 15.60 6.60 3.91
N TYR A 186 14.98 5.42 4.03
CA TYR A 186 13.89 4.98 3.16
C TYR A 186 12.53 5.62 3.51
N LEU A 187 12.44 6.34 4.63
CA LEU A 187 11.25 7.04 5.11
C LEU A 187 11.52 8.55 5.13
N PRO A 188 11.28 9.27 4.02
CA PRO A 188 11.53 10.70 3.95
C PRO A 188 10.77 11.46 5.04
N LYS A 189 11.51 12.01 6.00
CA LYS A 189 10.98 12.61 7.23
C LYS A 189 9.84 13.60 6.98
N HIS A 190 10.01 14.52 6.02
CA HIS A 190 9.00 15.54 5.73
C HIS A 190 7.72 15.00 5.11
N ILE A 191 7.80 13.85 4.42
CA ILE A 191 6.62 13.13 3.93
C ILE A 191 5.95 12.44 5.13
N VAL A 192 6.70 11.69 5.94
CA VAL A 192 6.12 10.98 7.11
C VAL A 192 5.48 11.94 8.09
N GLU A 193 6.14 13.04 8.44
CA GLU A 193 5.68 14.00 9.44
C GLU A 193 4.68 15.03 8.88
N ARG A 194 4.35 14.94 7.59
CA ARG A 194 3.44 15.87 6.91
C ARG A 194 3.88 17.35 7.02
N SER A 195 5.16 17.63 7.28
CA SER A 195 5.63 19.01 7.53
C SER A 195 5.60 19.92 6.30
N TRP A 196 5.54 19.35 5.08
CA TRP A 196 5.39 20.11 3.82
C TRP A 196 3.97 20.08 3.24
N TYR A 197 3.01 19.49 3.96
CA TYR A 197 1.64 19.39 3.45
C TYR A 197 0.97 20.75 3.39
N GLY A 198 0.55 21.16 2.19
CA GLY A 198 -0.05 22.47 1.95
C GLY A 198 0.95 23.62 1.96
N GLU A 199 2.26 23.34 1.97
CA GLU A 199 3.31 24.37 1.87
C GLU A 199 3.44 24.94 0.45
N PHE A 200 3.08 24.16 -0.57
CA PHE A 200 3.11 24.57 -1.97
C PHE A 200 1.68 24.62 -2.53
N ASP A 201 1.32 25.76 -3.11
CA ASP A 201 0.07 25.91 -3.86
C ASP A 201 0.08 24.98 -5.08
N ILE A 202 -1.05 24.30 -5.34
CA ILE A 202 -1.26 23.38 -6.48
C ILE A 202 -2.09 24.08 -7.56
#